data_AF-A0A951Z8T4-F1
#
_entry.id   AF-A0A951Z8T4-F1
#
_cell.length_a   1.000
_cell.length_b   1.000
_cell.length_c   1.000
_cell.angle_alpha   90.00
_cell.angle_beta   90.00
_cell.angle_gamma   90.00
#
_symmetry.space_group_name_H-M   'P 1'
#
loop_
_entity.id
_entity.type
_entity.pdbx_description
1 polymer ?
#
loop_
_entity_poly.entity_id
_entity_poly.type
_entity_poly.pdbx_seq_one_letter_code
_entity_poly.pdbx_strand_id
1 'polypeptide(L)'
;VQELILVDGNGRELQVWANHEARLLFGFIDWWYEQATESGAVFTLTKTGKPNVLEFEWLDQPDPVLYMTSQRMEELRELQANAEGKSTLALLIEVMAHWPKGADFFAILAHLNVVRRTSRRMVASLLSSYQCFHQRSGSPLWHFDPKKVELGFDKTKKRFVRK
;
A
#
# COMPACT_ATOMS: atom_id res chain seq x y z
N VAL A 1 -19.86 8.66 -10.87
CA VAL A 1 -18.58 8.66 -11.62
C VAL A 1 -18.49 9.98 -12.36
N GLN A 2 -17.35 10.64 -12.33
CA GLN A 2 -17.11 11.94 -12.96
C GLN A 2 -15.98 11.80 -13.98
N GLU A 3 -16.16 12.36 -15.16
CA GLU A 3 -15.10 12.45 -16.17
C GLU A 3 -14.18 13.63 -15.86
N LEU A 4 -12.88 13.41 -16.02
CA LEU A 4 -11.80 14.37 -15.90
C LEU A 4 -10.89 14.27 -17.12
N ILE A 5 -10.38 15.41 -17.57
CA ILE A 5 -9.30 15.48 -18.57
C ILE A 5 -8.05 15.90 -17.84
N LEU A 6 -7.01 15.09 -17.91
CA LEU A 6 -5.69 15.41 -17.37
C LEU A 6 -4.77 15.82 -18.51
N VAL A 7 -4.12 16.97 -18.38
CA VAL A 7 -3.21 17.50 -19.39
C VAL A 7 -1.80 17.41 -18.84
N ASP A 8 -0.91 16.65 -19.49
CA ASP A 8 0.49 16.55 -19.08
C ASP A 8 1.33 17.77 -19.51
N GLY A 9 2.59 17.82 -19.07
CA GLY A 9 3.53 18.90 -19.43
C GLY A 9 3.86 19.00 -20.93
N ASN A 10 3.55 17.97 -21.72
CA ASN A 10 3.70 17.97 -23.18
C ASN A 10 2.40 18.33 -23.91
N GLY A 11 1.32 18.62 -23.17
CA GLY A 11 0.00 18.92 -23.70
C GLY A 11 -0.81 17.69 -24.12
N ARG A 12 -0.37 16.47 -23.77
CA ARG A 12 -1.15 15.25 -24.00
C ARG A 12 -2.34 15.22 -23.05
N GLU A 13 -3.51 14.92 -23.60
CA GLU A 13 -4.73 14.72 -22.82
C GLU A 13 -4.92 13.24 -22.47
N LEU A 14 -5.17 12.98 -21.19
CA LEU A 14 -5.55 11.68 -20.64
C LEU A 14 -7.01 11.77 -20.19
N GLN A 15 -7.86 10.93 -20.77
CA GLN A 15 -9.25 10.81 -20.34
C GLN A 15 -9.32 9.89 -19.11
N VAL A 16 -9.80 10.44 -17.99
CA VAL A 16 -9.78 9.79 -16.69
C VAL A 16 -11.16 9.81 -16.06
N TRP A 17 -11.52 8.73 -15.37
CA TRP A 17 -12.80 8.61 -14.66
C TRP A 17 -12.58 8.56 -13.16
N ALA A 18 -13.09 9.56 -12.44
CA ALA A 18 -13.11 9.60 -11.00
C ALA A 18 -14.33 8.88 -10.44
N ASN A 19 -14.08 7.78 -9.73
CA ASN A 19 -15.09 7.10 -8.95
C ASN A 19 -14.92 7.46 -7.47
N HIS A 20 -15.77 8.38 -6.99
CA HIS A 20 -15.75 8.86 -5.61
C HIS A 20 -16.16 7.79 -4.58
N GLU A 21 -16.94 6.80 -4.98
CA GLU A 21 -17.34 5.69 -4.11
C GLU A 21 -16.18 4.70 -3.92
N ALA A 22 -15.58 4.28 -5.03
CA ALA A 22 -14.39 3.41 -5.01
C ALA A 22 -13.13 4.14 -4.52
N ARG A 23 -13.13 5.48 -4.57
CA ARG A 23 -11.97 6.35 -4.34
C ARG A 23 -10.79 5.99 -5.25
N LEU A 24 -11.10 5.75 -6.51
CA LEU A 24 -10.16 5.39 -7.55
C LEU A 24 -10.34 6.30 -8.76
N LEU A 25 -9.22 6.55 -9.45
CA LEU A 25 -9.22 7.10 -10.79
C LEU A 25 -8.90 5.97 -11.78
N PHE A 26 -9.62 5.93 -12.89
CA PHE A 26 -9.44 4.96 -13.98
C PHE A 26 -8.97 5.68 -15.25
N GLY A 27 -8.34 4.97 -16.18
CA GLY A 27 -7.90 5.53 -17.48
C GLY A 27 -6.41 5.83 -17.60
N PHE A 28 -5.60 5.41 -16.63
CA PHE A 28 -4.15 5.65 -16.63
C PHE A 28 -3.32 4.53 -17.29
N ILE A 29 -3.93 3.45 -17.76
CA ILE A 29 -3.19 2.23 -18.09
C ILE A 29 -2.21 2.41 -19.26
N ASP A 30 -2.61 3.13 -20.31
CA ASP A 30 -1.75 3.37 -21.48
C ASP A 30 -0.56 4.26 -21.10
N TRP A 31 -0.84 5.34 -20.38
CA TRP A 31 0.18 6.24 -19.85
C TRP A 31 1.14 5.53 -18.90
N TRP A 32 0.63 4.63 -18.07
CA TRP A 32 1.40 3.86 -17.09
C TRP A 32 2.46 2.97 -17.75
N TYR A 33 2.14 2.32 -18.88
CA TYR A 33 3.08 1.46 -19.61
C TYR A 33 4.27 2.21 -20.21
N GLU A 34 4.17 3.53 -20.34
CA GLU A 34 5.26 4.37 -20.86
C GLU A 34 6.24 4.82 -19.75
N GLN A 35 5.93 4.56 -18.49
CA GLN A 35 6.75 5.01 -17.35
C GLN A 35 7.79 3.97 -16.92
N ALA A 36 8.93 4.46 -16.44
CA ALA A 36 10.01 3.61 -15.94
C ALA A 36 9.76 3.06 -14.52
N THR A 37 8.89 3.70 -13.73
CA THR A 37 8.66 3.35 -12.31
C THR A 37 7.47 2.42 -12.15
N GLU A 38 7.71 1.22 -11.64
CA GLU A 38 6.67 0.18 -11.50
C GLU A 38 5.81 0.29 -10.23
N SER A 39 6.29 0.90 -9.14
CA SER A 39 5.55 1.00 -7.89
C SER A 39 6.01 2.19 -7.06
N GLY A 40 5.10 2.82 -6.32
CA GLY A 40 5.39 4.05 -5.55
C GLY A 40 5.43 5.32 -6.39
N ALA A 41 5.09 5.23 -7.67
CA ALA A 41 4.72 6.33 -8.54
C ALA A 41 3.93 7.46 -7.86
N VAL A 42 4.38 8.72 -8.04
CA VAL A 42 3.68 9.90 -7.53
C VAL A 42 3.41 10.88 -8.66
N PHE A 43 2.20 11.43 -8.67
CA PHE A 43 1.82 12.51 -9.57
C PHE A 43 1.09 13.61 -8.80
N THR A 44 1.14 14.80 -9.35
CA THR A 44 0.42 15.98 -8.86
C THR A 44 -0.71 16.32 -9.82
N LEU A 45 -1.87 16.69 -9.28
CA LEU A 45 -2.99 17.24 -10.04
C LEU A 45 -3.23 18.68 -9.61
N THR A 46 -3.13 19.62 -10.56
CA THR A 46 -3.37 21.05 -10.33
C THR A 46 -4.66 21.48 -11.01
N LYS A 47 -5.49 22.27 -10.31
CA LYS A 47 -6.73 22.80 -10.88
C LYS A 47 -6.42 23.84 -11.94
N THR A 48 -7.09 23.73 -13.08
CA THR A 48 -7.06 24.77 -14.11
C THR A 48 -8.26 25.71 -13.98
N GLY A 49 -8.31 26.74 -14.83
CA GLY A 49 -9.50 27.59 -14.99
C GLY A 49 -10.67 26.92 -15.72
N LYS A 50 -10.47 25.72 -16.30
CA LYS A 50 -11.51 24.99 -17.02
C LYS A 50 -12.14 23.91 -16.11
N PRO A 51 -13.48 23.78 -16.07
CA PRO A 51 -14.13 22.71 -15.33
C PRO A 51 -13.67 21.32 -15.78
N ASN A 52 -13.43 20.41 -14.84
CA ASN A 52 -13.02 19.02 -15.06
C ASN A 52 -11.68 18.83 -15.81
N VAL A 53 -10.91 19.90 -16.02
CA VAL A 53 -9.57 19.83 -16.61
C VAL A 53 -8.53 20.10 -15.52
N LEU A 54 -7.59 19.18 -15.36
CA LEU A 54 -6.50 19.27 -14.40
C LEU A 54 -5.16 19.18 -15.13
N GLU A 55 -4.19 19.97 -14.69
CA GLU A 55 -2.80 19.77 -15.06
C GLU A 55 -2.26 18.55 -14.30
N PHE A 56 -1.54 17.70 -15.00
CA PHE A 56 -0.96 16.46 -14.49
C PHE A 56 0.55 16.51 -14.61
N GLU A 57 1.22 16.41 -13.47
CA GLU A 57 2.67 16.40 -13.39
C GLU A 57 3.14 15.11 -12.75
N TRP A 58 4.00 14.39 -13.47
CA TRP A 58 4.68 13.23 -12.93
C TRP A 58 5.89 13.67 -12.11
N LEU A 59 6.08 13.06 -10.94
CA LEU A 59 7.28 13.27 -10.14
C LEU A 59 8.28 12.15 -10.44
N ASP A 60 9.51 12.54 -10.81
CA ASP A 60 10.59 11.60 -11.10
C ASP A 60 11.02 10.76 -9.89
N GLN A 61 10.63 11.17 -8.68
CA GLN A 61 10.93 10.45 -7.45
C GLN A 61 9.71 9.68 -6.96
N PRO A 62 9.83 8.36 -6.74
CA PRO A 62 8.76 7.59 -6.13
C PRO A 62 8.59 7.98 -4.66
N ASP A 63 7.40 7.75 -4.12
CA ASP A 63 7.11 7.91 -2.71
C ASP A 63 8.03 6.99 -1.90
N PRO A 64 8.87 7.52 -1.00
CA PRO A 64 9.87 6.72 -0.30
C PRO A 64 9.29 5.68 0.66
N VAL A 65 8.01 5.80 1.05
CA VAL A 65 7.30 4.86 1.91
C VAL A 65 6.63 3.75 1.09
N LEU A 66 6.13 4.07 -0.10
CA LEU A 66 5.37 3.14 -0.95
C LEU A 66 6.21 2.51 -2.06
N TYR A 67 7.38 3.05 -2.36
CA TYR A 67 8.29 2.53 -3.36
C TYR A 67 8.66 1.07 -3.05
N MET A 68 8.61 0.24 -4.08
CA MET A 68 9.05 -1.15 -4.06
C MET A 68 9.95 -1.38 -5.26
N THR A 69 11.09 -2.03 -5.02
CA THR A 69 11.95 -2.48 -6.12
C THR A 69 11.25 -3.59 -6.90
N SER A 70 11.58 -3.75 -8.18
CA SER A 70 11.05 -4.85 -9.01
C SER A 70 11.37 -6.22 -8.41
N GLN A 71 12.56 -6.40 -7.83
CA GLN A 71 12.92 -7.61 -7.09
C GLN A 71 11.94 -7.88 -5.94
N ARG A 72 11.64 -6.86 -5.13
CA ARG A 72 10.71 -7.02 -4.01
C ARG A 72 9.29 -7.31 -4.49
N MET A 73 8.86 -6.68 -5.59
CA MET A 73 7.58 -6.98 -6.22
C MET A 73 7.48 -8.45 -6.64
N GLU A 74 8.55 -9.01 -7.21
CA GLU A 74 8.57 -10.41 -7.61
C GLU A 74 8.52 -11.36 -6.40
N GLU A 75 9.31 -11.10 -5.36
CA GLU A 75 9.23 -11.87 -4.09
C GLU A 75 7.81 -11.89 -3.50
N LEU A 76 7.10 -10.76 -3.57
CA LEU A 76 5.71 -10.67 -3.10
C LEU A 76 4.74 -11.43 -4.01
N ARG A 77 4.98 -11.49 -5.32
CA ARG A 77 4.19 -12.30 -6.27
C ARG A 77 4.41 -13.80 -6.07
N GLU A 78 5.64 -14.22 -5.78
CA GLU A 78 5.91 -15.60 -5.37
C GLU A 78 5.20 -15.95 -4.06
N LEU A 79 5.21 -15.03 -3.09
CA LEU A 79 4.45 -15.20 -1.86
C LEU A 79 2.94 -15.26 -2.12
N GLN A 80 2.43 -14.44 -3.05
CA GLN A 80 1.03 -14.47 -3.50
C GLN A 80 0.65 -15.82 -4.09
N ALA A 81 1.48 -16.38 -4.98
CA ALA A 81 1.24 -17.68 -5.61
C ALA A 81 1.15 -18.81 -4.57
N ASN A 82 1.88 -18.68 -3.45
CA ASN A 82 1.90 -19.62 -2.34
C ASN A 82 1.00 -19.20 -1.15
N ALA A 83 0.10 -18.23 -1.34
CA ALA A 83 -0.71 -17.67 -0.26
C ALA A 83 -1.97 -18.48 0.07
N GLU A 84 -2.33 -19.45 -0.77
CA GLU A 84 -3.48 -20.31 -0.56
C GLU A 84 -3.33 -21.10 0.75
N GLY A 85 -4.42 -21.22 1.53
CA GLY A 85 -4.40 -21.86 2.84
C GLY A 85 -3.71 -21.07 3.97
N LYS A 86 -2.88 -20.07 3.66
CA LYS A 86 -2.25 -19.21 4.67
C LYS A 86 -3.25 -18.19 5.23
N SER A 87 -3.16 -17.94 6.53
CA SER A 87 -3.91 -16.85 7.19
C SER A 87 -3.28 -15.49 6.86
N THR A 88 -4.05 -14.41 6.96
CA THR A 88 -3.51 -13.05 6.79
C THR A 88 -2.40 -12.73 7.80
N LEU A 89 -2.45 -13.31 9.01
CA LEU A 89 -1.39 -13.18 10.00
C LEU A 89 -0.09 -13.83 9.50
N ALA A 90 -0.16 -15.06 8.99
CA ALA A 90 1.02 -15.77 8.48
C ALA A 90 1.68 -14.98 7.35
N LEU A 91 0.88 -14.48 6.40
CA LEU A 91 1.37 -13.64 5.32
C LEU A 91 1.97 -12.32 5.83
N LEU A 92 1.34 -11.69 6.83
CA LEU A 92 1.88 -10.48 7.44
C LEU A 92 3.23 -10.72 8.14
N ILE A 93 3.41 -11.88 8.79
CA ILE A 93 4.70 -12.27 9.37
C ILE A 93 5.77 -12.39 8.29
N GLU A 94 5.48 -13.08 7.19
CA GLU A 94 6.42 -13.24 6.06
C GLU A 94 6.76 -11.89 5.41
N VAL A 95 5.77 -11.01 5.24
CA VAL A 95 5.98 -9.64 4.74
C VAL A 95 6.86 -8.84 5.69
N MET A 96 6.59 -8.89 7.00
CA MET A 96 7.32 -8.13 8.01
C MET A 96 8.75 -8.62 8.25
N ALA A 97 9.03 -9.91 8.02
CA ALA A 97 10.36 -10.49 8.15
C ALA A 97 11.39 -9.82 7.21
N HIS A 98 10.95 -9.21 6.11
CA HIS A 98 11.78 -8.43 5.21
C HIS A 98 12.37 -7.15 5.87
N TRP A 99 11.72 -6.58 6.89
CA TRP A 99 12.17 -5.35 7.55
C TRP A 99 12.69 -5.60 8.97
N PRO A 100 13.96 -5.99 9.14
CA PRO A 100 14.55 -6.20 10.46
C PRO A 100 14.58 -4.90 11.30
N LYS A 101 14.61 -3.74 10.64
CA LYS A 101 14.57 -2.40 11.28
C LYS A 101 13.15 -1.86 11.47
N GLY A 102 12.13 -2.64 11.13
CA GLY A 102 10.74 -2.21 11.13
C GLY A 102 10.36 -1.36 9.92
N ALA A 103 9.06 -1.14 9.76
CA ALA A 103 8.50 -0.44 8.60
C ALA A 103 7.30 0.43 8.99
N ASP A 104 7.02 1.42 8.16
CA ASP A 104 5.84 2.26 8.28
C ASP A 104 4.56 1.45 8.00
N PHE A 105 3.46 1.83 8.64
CA PHE A 105 2.17 1.18 8.44
C PHE A 105 1.74 1.11 6.97
N PHE A 106 1.94 2.18 6.20
CA PHE A 106 1.55 2.23 4.80
C PHE A 106 2.43 1.35 3.93
N ALA A 107 3.73 1.27 4.21
CA ALA A 107 4.65 0.36 3.54
C ALA A 107 4.21 -1.10 3.73
N ILE A 108 3.91 -1.49 4.97
CA ILE A 108 3.44 -2.84 5.35
C ILE A 108 2.13 -3.17 4.63
N LEU A 109 1.17 -2.24 4.71
CA LEU A 109 -0.13 -2.38 4.05
C LEU A 109 0.03 -2.55 2.54
N ALA A 110 0.87 -1.76 1.90
CA ALA A 110 1.10 -1.81 0.47
C ALA A 110 1.67 -3.18 0.07
N HIS A 111 2.69 -3.67 0.78
CA HIS A 111 3.32 -4.97 0.50
C HIS A 111 2.35 -6.13 0.72
N LEU A 112 1.62 -6.13 1.85
CA LEU A 112 0.62 -7.16 2.10
C LEU A 112 -0.49 -7.13 1.05
N ASN A 113 -0.86 -5.97 0.52
CA ASN A 113 -1.88 -5.84 -0.52
C ASN A 113 -1.44 -6.34 -1.90
N VAL A 114 -0.13 -6.43 -2.17
CA VAL A 114 0.39 -7.14 -3.34
C VAL A 114 0.06 -8.63 -3.20
N VAL A 115 0.30 -9.20 -2.02
CA VAL A 115 0.05 -10.62 -1.73
C VAL A 115 -1.45 -10.94 -1.63
N ARG A 116 -2.16 -10.22 -0.77
CA ARG A 116 -3.58 -10.40 -0.48
C ARG A 116 -4.23 -9.08 -0.14
N ARG A 117 -5.22 -8.67 -0.94
CA ARG A 117 -6.03 -7.47 -0.67
C ARG A 117 -6.65 -7.55 0.72
N THR A 118 -6.19 -6.66 1.59
CA THR A 118 -6.49 -6.63 3.02
C THR A 118 -6.82 -5.20 3.43
N SER A 119 -7.88 -5.02 4.20
CA SER A 119 -8.28 -3.70 4.66
C SER A 119 -7.27 -3.11 5.66
N ARG A 120 -7.12 -1.77 5.67
CA ARG A 120 -6.34 -1.04 6.68
C ARG A 120 -6.67 -1.47 8.11
N ARG A 121 -7.96 -1.65 8.39
CA ARG A 121 -8.46 -2.07 9.70
C ARG A 121 -7.93 -3.46 10.07
N MET A 122 -7.96 -4.42 9.15
CA MET A 122 -7.44 -5.77 9.41
C MET A 122 -5.95 -5.74 9.72
N VAL A 123 -5.14 -5.04 8.91
CA VAL A 123 -3.69 -4.90 9.16
C VAL A 123 -3.43 -4.25 10.52
N ALA A 124 -4.10 -3.13 10.82
CA ALA A 124 -3.98 -2.46 12.11
C ALA A 124 -4.41 -3.34 13.29
N SER A 125 -5.47 -4.15 13.11
CA SER A 125 -5.92 -5.10 14.13
C SER A 125 -4.87 -6.18 14.40
N LEU A 126 -4.27 -6.76 13.36
CA LEU A 126 -3.23 -7.79 13.51
C LEU A 126 -1.98 -7.20 14.18
N LEU A 127 -1.47 -6.08 13.69
CA LEU A 127 -0.31 -5.40 14.23
C LEU A 127 -0.49 -5.01 15.71
N SER A 128 -1.68 -4.53 16.09
CA SER A 128 -1.94 -4.11 17.48
C SER A 128 -2.31 -5.24 18.45
N SER A 129 -2.68 -6.42 17.94
CA SER A 129 -3.24 -7.50 18.76
C SER A 129 -2.32 -8.70 18.94
N TYR A 130 -1.35 -8.91 18.05
CA TYR A 130 -0.40 -10.03 18.18
C TYR A 130 0.91 -9.57 18.81
N GLN A 131 1.40 -10.31 19.78
CA GLN A 131 2.56 -9.91 20.59
C GLN A 131 3.88 -9.88 19.83
N CYS A 132 3.96 -10.56 18.68
CA CYS A 132 5.10 -10.50 17.77
C CYS A 132 5.24 -9.17 17.05
N PHE A 133 4.23 -8.30 17.08
CA PHE A 133 4.29 -6.96 16.50
C PHE A 133 4.29 -5.91 17.59
N HIS A 134 5.12 -4.88 17.42
CA HIS A 134 5.18 -3.77 18.36
C HIS A 134 5.74 -2.52 17.70
N GLN A 135 5.36 -1.37 18.23
CA GLN A 135 6.04 -0.10 17.97
C GLN A 135 6.92 0.23 19.17
N ARG A 136 8.10 0.80 18.92
CA ARG A 136 8.95 1.33 19.99
C ARG A 136 8.42 2.70 20.41
N SER A 137 8.58 3.06 21.68
CA SER A 137 8.16 4.38 22.18
C SER A 137 8.83 5.48 21.35
N GLY A 138 8.04 6.44 20.85
CA GLY A 138 8.51 7.55 20.02
C GLY A 138 8.85 7.20 18.56
N SER A 139 8.65 5.95 18.12
CA SER A 139 8.84 5.56 16.72
C SER A 139 7.52 5.21 16.05
N PRO A 140 7.23 5.71 14.84
CA PRO A 140 6.06 5.30 14.07
C PRO A 140 6.22 3.88 13.47
N LEU A 141 7.43 3.32 13.47
CA LEU A 141 7.73 2.07 12.81
C LEU A 141 7.22 0.86 13.60
N TRP A 142 6.61 -0.07 12.87
CA TRP A 142 6.24 -1.38 13.37
C TRP A 142 7.40 -2.34 13.21
N HIS A 143 7.68 -3.12 14.26
CA HIS A 143 8.70 -4.14 14.28
C HIS A 143 8.07 -5.52 14.43
N PHE A 144 8.73 -6.51 13.86
CA PHE A 144 8.41 -7.92 14.03
C PHE A 144 9.48 -8.60 14.89
N ASP A 145 9.04 -9.35 15.89
CA ASP A 145 9.88 -10.16 16.76
C ASP A 145 9.52 -11.66 16.58
N PRO A 146 10.36 -12.44 15.88
CA PRO A 146 10.09 -13.84 15.62
C PRO A 146 10.04 -14.69 16.90
N LYS A 147 10.67 -14.25 17.99
CA LYS A 147 10.67 -14.98 19.28
C LYS A 147 9.32 -14.93 19.98
N LYS A 148 8.44 -14.00 19.58
CA LYS A 148 7.14 -13.75 20.22
C LYS A 148 5.96 -14.31 19.42
N VAL A 149 6.20 -15.00 18.31
CA VAL A 149 5.14 -15.57 17.46
C VAL A 149 4.28 -16.55 18.27
N GLU A 150 4.93 -17.44 19.02
CA GLU A 150 4.26 -18.47 19.85
C GLU A 150 3.45 -17.89 21.02
N LEU A 151 3.70 -16.64 21.41
CA LEU A 151 2.89 -15.98 22.45
C LEU A 151 1.49 -15.62 21.92
N GLY A 152 1.33 -15.54 20.60
CA GLY A 152 0.04 -15.38 19.94
C GLY A 152 -0.66 -14.06 20.23
N PHE A 153 -1.99 -14.14 20.34
CA PHE A 153 -2.87 -12.99 20.53
C PHE A 153 -2.83 -12.46 21.96
N ASP A 154 -2.61 -11.16 22.12
CA ASP A 154 -2.70 -10.46 23.40
C ASP A 154 -4.15 -10.41 23.88
N LYS A 155 -4.47 -11.26 24.86
CA LYS A 155 -5.82 -11.38 25.45
C LYS A 155 -6.37 -10.04 25.96
N THR A 156 -5.52 -9.08 26.35
CA THR A 156 -5.97 -7.76 26.81
C THR A 156 -6.60 -6.93 25.69
N LYS A 157 -6.27 -7.25 24.43
CA LYS A 157 -6.79 -6.57 23.24
C LYS A 157 -8.15 -7.08 22.81
N LYS A 158 -8.60 -8.22 23.35
CA LYS A 158 -9.89 -8.86 22.98
C LYS A 158 -11.09 -7.90 23.13
N ARG A 159 -11.06 -7.00 24.11
CA ARG A 159 -12.11 -5.99 24.32
C ARG A 159 -12.25 -4.96 23.20
N PHE A 160 -11.20 -4.76 22.39
CA PHE A 160 -11.19 -3.82 21.27
C PHE A 160 -11.52 -4.47 19.94
N VAL A 161 -11.58 -5.81 19.89
CA VAL A 161 -11.98 -6.55 18.69
C VAL A 161 -13.49 -6.41 18.55
N ARG A 162 -13.92 -5.80 17.45
CA ARG A 162 -15.34 -5.75 17.08
C ARG A 162 -15.82 -7.16 16.72
N LYS A 163 -17.01 -7.51 17.21
CA LYS A 163 -17.75 -8.69 16.76
C LYS A 163 -18.22 -8.52 15.33
#